data_AF-A0A0B8P2M7-F1
#
_entry.id   AF-A0A0B8P2M7-F1
#
_cell.length_a   1.000
_cell.length_b   1.000
_cell.length_c   1.000
_cell.angle_alpha   90.00
_cell.angle_beta   90.00
_cell.angle_gamma   90.00
#
_symmetry.space_group_name_H-M   'P 1'
#
loop_
_entity.id
_entity.type
_entity.pdbx_description
1 polymer ?
#
loop_
_entity_poly.entity_id
_entity_poly.type
_entity_poly.pdbx_seq_one_letter_code
_entity_poly.pdbx_strand_id
1 'polypeptide(L)' 'MEEWAALGIALVGLLGLACQWLAWRLKLPAILFLLIAGIMAGPVTGLIEPQEVLGEHFFALVSLAVASFFLRGA' A
#
# COMPACT_ATOMS: atom_id res chain seq x y z
N MET A 1 -2.03 -30.94 11.89
CA MET A 1 -2.04 -30.06 10.70
C MET A 1 -2.77 -28.74 10.99
N GLU A 2 -3.80 -28.70 11.85
CA GLU A 2 -4.50 -27.46 12.24
C GLU A 2 -3.74 -26.54 13.22
N GLU A 3 -2.87 -27.09 14.07
CA GLU A 3 -2.02 -26.33 15.01
C GLU A 3 -1.11 -25.30 14.33
N TRP A 4 -0.49 -25.68 13.20
CA TRP A 4 0.40 -24.80 12.45
C TRP A 4 -0.36 -23.65 11.77
N ALA A 5 -1.61 -23.89 11.38
CA ALA A 5 -2.48 -22.86 10.82
C ALA A 5 -2.92 -21.87 11.92
N ALA A 6 -3.30 -22.37 13.10
CA ALA A 6 -3.65 -21.54 14.25
C ALA A 6 -2.48 -20.63 14.70
N LEU A 7 -1.27 -21.19 14.79
CA LEU A 7 -0.07 -20.41 15.10
C LEU A 7 0.25 -19.37 14.00
N GLY A 8 0.09 -19.72 12.73
CA GLY A 8 0.28 -18.80 11.61
C GLY A 8 -0.70 -17.62 11.65
N ILE A 9 -1.97 -17.88 11.93
CA ILE A 9 -3.01 -16.85 12.05
C ILE A 9 -2.76 -15.95 13.27
N ALA A 10 -2.40 -16.53 14.42
CA ALA A 10 -2.06 -15.77 15.61
C ALA A 10 -0.87 -14.84 15.37
N LEU A 11 0.17 -15.31 14.66
CA LEU A 11 1.35 -14.52 14.33
C LEU A 11 1.03 -13.36 13.38
N VAL A 12 0.22 -13.61 12.34
CA VAL A 12 -0.27 -12.58 11.42
C VAL A 12 -1.12 -11.54 12.14
N GLY A 13 -1.99 -11.97 13.07
CA GLY A 13 -2.79 -11.07 13.90
C GLY A 13 -1.93 -10.18 14.80
N LEU A 14 -0.91 -10.75 15.44
CA LEU A 14 0.05 -10.01 16.29
C LEU A 14 0.86 -8.99 15.49
N LEU A 15 1.32 -9.37 14.29
CA LEU A 15 1.99 -8.47 13.36
C LEU A 15 1.08 -7.34 12.89
N GLY A 16 -0.19 -7.65 12.57
CA GLY A 16 -1.19 -6.66 12.21
C GLY A 16 -1.45 -5.64 13.33
N LEU A 17 -1.59 -6.12 14.57
CA LEU A 17 -1.73 -5.27 15.76
C LEU A 17 -0.48 -4.41 16.01
N ALA A 18 0.71 -4.97 15.87
CA ALA A 18 1.96 -4.23 16.03
C ALA A 18 2.12 -3.14 14.98
N CYS A 19 1.79 -3.42 13.72
CA CYS A 19 1.80 -2.44 12.63
C CYS A 19 0.76 -1.33 12.86
N GLN A 20 -0.45 -1.67 13.29
CA GLN A 20 -1.49 -0.67 13.59
C GLN A 20 -1.14 0.19 14.80
N TRP A 21 -0.53 -0.41 15.83
CA TRP A 21 -0.02 0.32 17.00
C TRP A 21 1.12 1.28 16.63
N LEU A 22 2.03 0.85 15.74
CA LEU A 22 3.12 1.69 15.25
C LEU A 22 2.60 2.82 14.35
N ALA A 23 1.57 2.55 13.55
CA ALA A 23 0.86 3.56 12.76
C ALA A 23 0.16 4.59 13.66
N TRP A 24 -0.44 4.17 14.79
CA TRP A 24 -0.96 5.12 15.78
C TRP A 24 0.16 5.95 16.38
N ARG A 25 1.32 5.33 16.68
CA ARG A 25 2.43 5.97 17.41
C ARG A 25 3.04 7.12 16.62
N LEU A 26 3.06 6.99 15.31
CA LEU A 26 3.57 8.01 14.39
C LEU A 26 2.51 9.05 14.01
N LYS A 27 1.22 8.85 14.35
CA LYS A 27 0.09 9.77 14.08
C LYS A 27 -0.01 10.28 12.63
N LEU A 28 0.69 9.63 11.71
CA LEU A 28 0.73 10.01 10.30
C LEU A 28 -0.05 8.95 9.52
N PRO A 29 -1.03 9.35 8.71
CA PRO A 29 -1.71 8.41 7.84
C PRO A 29 -0.68 7.77 6.90
N ALA A 30 -0.72 6.44 6.79
CA ALA A 30 0.24 5.66 6.01
C ALA A 30 0.39 6.13 4.55
N ILE A 31 -0.65 6.78 4.03
CA ILE A 31 -0.66 7.45 2.72
C ILE A 31 0.51 8.43 2.54
N LEU A 32 0.96 9.13 3.60
CA LEU A 32 2.03 10.13 3.51
C LEU A 32 3.39 9.48 3.25
N PHE A 33 3.68 8.38 3.94
CA PHE A 33 4.91 7.63 3.71
C PHE A 33 4.92 6.99 2.31
N LEU A 34 3.78 6.46 1.87
CA LEU A 34 3.61 5.92 0.52
C LEU A 34 3.77 7.00 -0.56
N LEU A 35 3.25 8.21 -0.31
CA LEU A 35 3.37 9.34 -1.24
C LEU A 35 4.84 9.78 -1.39
N ILE A 36 5.56 9.93 -0.27
CA ILE A 36 6.98 10.30 -0.28
C ILE A 36 7.81 9.23 -0.99
N ALA A 37 7.58 7.95 -0.68
CA ALA A 37 8.27 6.85 -1.32
C ALA A 37 8.02 6.81 -2.84
N GLY A 38 6.76 7.01 -3.28
CA GLY A 38 6.41 7.06 -4.70
C GLY A 38 7.04 8.24 -5.43
N ILE A 39 7.07 9.42 -4.83
CA ILE A 39 7.72 10.61 -5.40
C ILE A 39 9.23 10.40 -5.52
N MET A 40 9.85 9.82 -4.47
CA MET A 40 11.27 9.51 -4.48
C MET A 40 11.62 8.48 -5.55
N ALA A 41 10.86 7.38 -5.66
CA ALA A 41 11.12 6.29 -6.59
C ALA A 41 10.81 6.62 -8.07
N GLY A 42 9.84 7.52 -8.31
CA GLY A 42 9.44 7.95 -9.65
C GLY A 42 10.18 9.22 -10.08
N PRO A 43 9.58 10.41 -9.97
CA PRO A 43 10.09 11.65 -10.58
C PRO A 43 11.43 12.14 -10.04
N VAL A 44 11.79 11.85 -8.78
CA VAL A 44 13.04 12.36 -8.18
C VAL A 44 14.25 11.53 -8.59
N THR A 45 14.13 10.20 -8.59
CA THR A 45 15.25 9.30 -8.92
C THR A 45 15.19 8.75 -10.34
N GLY A 46 14.03 8.81 -11.00
CA GLY A 46 13.81 8.21 -12.31
C GLY A 46 13.98 6.70 -12.34
N LEU A 47 14.01 6.04 -11.16
CA LEU A 47 14.33 4.61 -11.08
C LEU A 47 13.22 3.72 -11.64
N ILE A 48 11.98 4.20 -11.52
CA ILE A 48 10.79 3.48 -11.95
C ILE A 48 9.98 4.41 -12.84
N GLU A 49 9.97 4.14 -14.15
CA GLU A 49 9.01 4.72 -15.08
C GLU A 49 7.78 3.82 -15.16
N PRO A 50 6.67 4.17 -14.48
CA PRO A 50 5.50 3.30 -14.41
C PRO A 50 4.87 3.08 -15.78
N GLN A 51 5.04 4.01 -16.73
CA GLN A 51 4.58 3.84 -18.10
C GLN A 51 5.33 2.71 -18.84
N GLU A 52 6.63 2.53 -18.59
CA GLU A 52 7.39 1.43 -19.19
C GLU A 52 7.13 0.09 -18.49
N VAL A 53 6.99 0.11 -17.15
CA VAL A 53 6.79 -1.11 -16.36
C VAL A 53 5.37 -1.67 -16.50
N LEU A 54 4.36 -0.79 -16.55
CA LEU A 54 2.95 -1.19 -16.60
C LEU A 54 2.38 -1.14 -18.04
N GLY A 55 3.01 -0.40 -18.96
CA GLY A 55 2.63 -0.33 -20.37
C GLY A 55 1.16 0.11 -20.55
N GLU A 56 0.44 -0.62 -21.40
CA GLU A 56 -0.99 -0.40 -21.69
C GLU A 56 -1.88 -0.43 -20.42
N HIS A 57 -1.50 -1.21 -19.41
CA HIS A 57 -2.29 -1.38 -18.19
C HIS A 57 -2.22 -0.18 -17.25
N PHE A 58 -1.25 0.73 -17.45
CA PHE A 58 -1.06 1.91 -16.60
C PHE A 58 -2.34 2.74 -16.51
N PHE A 59 -2.95 3.04 -17.66
CA PHE A 59 -4.16 3.84 -17.70
C PHE A 59 -5.34 3.16 -17.00
N ALA A 60 -5.52 1.85 -17.21
CA ALA A 60 -6.57 1.07 -16.57
C ALA A 60 -6.43 1.05 -15.04
N LEU A 61 -5.22 0.81 -14.53
CA LEU A 61 -4.94 0.75 -13.10
C LEU A 61 -5.09 2.12 -12.43
N VAL A 62 -4.62 3.19 -13.07
CA VAL A 62 -4.81 4.57 -12.57
C VAL A 62 -6.30 4.92 -12.53
N SER A 63 -7.04 4.63 -13.60
CA SER A 63 -8.49 4.87 -13.65
C SER A 63 -9.23 4.10 -12.56
N LEU A 64 -8.85 2.84 -12.30
CA LEU A 64 -9.47 2.00 -11.27
C LEU A 64 -9.14 2.50 -9.87
N ALA A 65 -7.91 2.95 -9.63
CA ALA A 65 -7.51 3.57 -8.37
C ALA A 65 -8.29 4.87 -8.10
N VAL A 66 -8.41 5.75 -9.10
CA VAL A 66 -9.20 6.99 -9.01
C VAL A 66 -10.69 6.69 -8.77
N ALA A 67 -11.26 5.74 -9.52
CA ALA A 67 -12.65 5.32 -9.35
C ALA A 67 -12.92 4.79 -7.93
N SER A 68 -11.99 4.00 -7.37
CA SER A 68 -12.11 3.48 -6.00
C SER A 68 -12.05 4.58 -4.93
N PHE A 69 -11.31 5.67 -5.19
CA PHE A 69 -11.27 6.83 -4.31
C PHE A 69 -12.58 7.62 -4.35
N PHE A 70 -13.14 7.86 -5.54
CA PHE A 70 -14.43 8.52 -5.70
C PHE A 70 -15.61 7.72 -5.14
N LEU A 71 -15.58 6.39 -5.26
CA LEU A 71 -16.60 5.50 -4.70
C LEU A 71 -16.75 5.64 -3.17
N ARG A 72 -15.69 6.09 -2.49
CA ARG A 72 -15.68 6.28 -1.04
C ARG A 72 -16.19 7.67 -0.62
N GLY A 73 -16.38 8.60 -1.57
CA GLY A 73 -16.84 9.96 -1.33
C GLY A 73 -18.29 10.23 -1.77
N ALA A 74 -18.99 9.24 -2.33
CA ALA A 74 -20.41 9.28 -2.68
C ALA A 74 -21.30 8.64 -1.60
#